data_AF-A0A091FEI1-F1
#
_entry.id   AF-A0A091FEI1-F1
#
_cell.length_a   1.000
_cell.length_b   1.000
_cell.length_c   1.000
_cell.angle_alpha   90.00
_cell.angle_beta   90.00
_cell.angle_gamma   90.00
#
_symmetry.space_group_name_H-M   'P 1'
#
loop_
_entity.id
_entity.type
_entity.pdbx_description
1 polymer ?
#
loop_
_entity_poly.entity_id
_entity_poly.type
_entity_poly.pdbx_seq_one_letter_code
_entity_poly.pdbx_strand_id
1 'polypeptide(L)'
;MQAIKTAISLDEELLRKVNSIAIDLHISRSKVFALAVQDFLKVRENQSLLAQLNKAYEDFPDKDEKAISKTMRIKHGKIVERESW
;
A
#
# COMPACT_ATOMS: atom_id res chain seq x y z
N MET A 1 22.16 14.73 -7.05
CA MET A 1 20.77 15.20 -7.28
C MET A 1 20.73 16.71 -7.05
N GLN A 2 20.08 17.46 -7.94
CA GLN A 2 19.98 18.92 -7.81
C GLN A 2 18.75 19.27 -6.96
N ALA A 3 18.93 20.10 -5.94
CA ALA A 3 17.83 20.54 -5.10
C ALA A 3 17.05 21.66 -5.82
N ILE A 4 15.77 21.42 -6.12
CA ILE A 4 14.86 22.42 -6.70
C ILE A 4 14.11 23.12 -5.57
N LYS A 5 14.03 24.45 -5.62
CA LYS A 5 13.27 25.24 -4.64
C LYS A 5 11.86 25.47 -5.15
N THR A 6 10.88 25.27 -4.27
CA THR A 6 9.48 25.53 -4.54
C THR A 6 8.88 26.27 -3.36
N ALA A 7 8.20 27.38 -3.62
CA ALA A 7 7.41 28.07 -2.61
C ALA A 7 6.00 27.46 -2.60
N ILE A 8 5.49 27.14 -1.42
CA ILE A 8 4.14 26.58 -1.22
C ILE A 8 3.43 27.39 -0.15
N SER A 9 2.12 27.57 -0.32
CA SER A 9 1.26 28.07 0.74
C SER A 9 0.95 26.92 1.69
N LEU A 10 1.05 27.16 3.01
CA LEU A 10 0.80 26.18 4.04
C LEU A 10 0.07 26.84 5.20
N ASP A 11 -0.77 26.07 5.88
CA ASP A 11 -1.31 26.48 7.17
C ASP A 11 -0.19 26.71 8.20
N GLU A 12 -0.33 27.75 9.01
CA GLU A 12 0.69 28.17 9.97
C GLU A 12 0.89 27.12 11.08
N GLU A 13 -0.20 26.51 11.56
CA GLU A 13 -0.14 25.48 12.59
C GLU A 13 0.58 24.22 12.05
N LEU A 14 0.28 23.85 10.81
CA LEU A 14 0.97 22.75 10.14
C LEU A 14 2.48 23.04 10.00
N LEU A 15 2.86 24.26 9.63
CA LEU A 15 4.28 24.64 9.56
C LEU A 15 4.96 24.53 10.92
N ARG A 16 4.30 24.97 12.00
CA ARG A 16 4.82 24.85 13.37
C ARG A 16 5.05 23.40 13.77
N LYS A 17 4.11 22.50 13.47
CA LYS A 17 4.26 21.06 13.74
C LYS A 17 5.44 20.46 12.97
N VAL A 18 5.57 20.78 11.68
CA VAL A 18 6.71 20.33 10.87
C VAL A 18 8.04 20.82 11.44
N ASN A 19 8.09 22.07 11.90
CA ASN A 19 9.31 22.62 12.51
C ASN A 19 9.69 21.89 13.81
N SER A 20 8.71 21.56 14.67
CA SER A 20 8.96 20.78 15.88
C SER A 20 9.56 19.41 15.55
N ILE A 21 8.94 18.69 14.62
CA ILE A 21 9.42 17.37 14.19
C ILE A 21 10.82 17.44 13.59
N ALA A 22 11.10 18.49 12.80
CA ALA A 22 12.42 18.70 12.22
C ALA A 22 13.50 18.87 13.30
N ILE A 23 13.18 19.61 14.37
CA ILE A 23 14.06 19.79 15.54
C ILE A 23 14.25 18.47 16.26
N ASP A 24 13.16 17.77 16.60
CA ASP A 24 13.21 16.50 17.34
C ASP A 24 14.06 15.45 16.61
N LEU A 25 13.87 15.35 15.29
CA LEU A 25 14.59 14.41 14.42
C LEU A 25 15.97 14.91 13.97
N HIS A 26 16.37 16.13 14.35
CA HIS A 26 17.65 16.74 13.97
C HIS A 26 17.88 16.78 12.44
N ILE A 27 16.82 17.09 11.68
CA ILE A 27 16.87 17.20 10.22
C ILE A 27 16.35 18.56 9.75
N SER A 28 16.65 18.92 8.51
CA SER A 28 16.10 20.15 7.94
C SER A 28 14.60 20.02 7.70
N ARG A 29 13.89 21.15 7.82
CA ARG A 29 12.46 21.26 7.48
C ARG A 29 12.15 20.71 6.09
N SER A 30 12.97 21.06 5.09
CA SER A 30 12.84 20.56 3.73
C SER A 30 13.01 19.04 3.61
N LYS A 31 13.82 18.42 4.48
CA LYS A 31 13.93 16.95 4.54
C LYS A 31 12.67 16.29 5.10
N VAL A 32 12.01 16.90 6.09
CA VAL A 32 10.71 16.42 6.59
C VAL A 32 9.67 16.42 5.46
N PHE A 33 9.56 17.51 4.71
CA PHE A 33 8.65 17.58 3.56
C PHE A 33 8.99 16.54 2.48
N ALA A 34 10.28 16.35 2.16
CA ALA A 34 10.68 15.35 1.18
C ALA A 34 10.28 13.93 1.60
N LEU A 35 10.48 13.57 2.88
CA LEU A 35 10.07 12.27 3.42
C LEU A 35 8.56 12.08 3.36
N ALA A 36 7.79 13.09 3.80
CA ALA A 36 6.34 13.04 3.77
C ALA A 36 5.77 12.86 2.34
N VAL A 37 6.35 13.56 1.36
CA VAL A 37 5.94 13.43 -0.05
C VAL A 37 6.31 12.06 -0.60
N GLN A 38 7.50 11.55 -0.29
CA GLN A 38 7.93 10.21 -0.70
C GLN A 38 6.98 9.13 -0.15
N ASP A 39 6.64 9.20 1.13
CA ASP A 39 5.72 8.25 1.75
C ASP A 39 4.31 8.35 1.16
N PHE A 40 3.83 9.57 0.92
CA PHE A 40 2.53 9.79 0.28
C PHE A 40 2.47 9.19 -1.13
N LEU A 41 3.51 9.40 -1.95
CA LEU A 41 3.59 8.85 -3.30
C LEU A 41 3.65 7.32 -3.26
N LYS A 42 4.45 6.75 -2.37
CA LYS A 42 4.55 5.29 -2.19
C LYS A 42 3.20 4.65 -1.85
N VAL A 43 2.44 5.25 -0.94
CA VAL A 43 1.09 4.76 -0.60
C VAL A 43 0.16 4.80 -1.83
N ARG A 44 0.22 5.88 -2.62
CA ARG A 44 -0.60 6.03 -3.82
C ARG A 44 -0.23 5.06 -4.93
N GLU A 45 1.07 4.82 -5.14
CA GLU A 45 1.57 3.81 -6.07
C GLU A 45 1.09 2.41 -5.68
N ASN A 46 1.18 2.06 -4.40
CA ASN A 46 0.69 0.78 -3.89
C ASN A 46 -0.81 0.61 -4.09
N GLN A 47 -1.61 1.66 -3.85
CA GLN A 47 -3.06 1.63 -4.11
C GLN A 47 -3.37 1.44 -5.59
N SER A 48 -2.63 2.12 -6.47
CA SER A 48 -2.77 1.95 -7.92
C SER A 48 -2.43 0.53 -8.37
N LEU A 49 -1.35 -0.05 -7.83
CA LEU A 49 -0.96 -1.42 -8.12
C LEU A 49 -2.03 -2.42 -7.63
N LEU A 50 -2.53 -2.23 -6.41
CA LEU A 50 -3.59 -3.08 -5.86
C LEU A 50 -4.87 -3.01 -6.70
N ALA A 51 -5.25 -1.81 -7.17
CA ALA A 51 -6.40 -1.64 -8.04
C ALA A 51 -6.23 -2.37 -9.38
N GLN A 52 -5.03 -2.31 -9.98
CA GLN A 52 -4.72 -3.05 -11.20
C GLN A 52 -4.76 -4.56 -10.98
N LEU A 53 -4.25 -5.04 -9.84
CA LEU A 53 -4.31 -6.44 -9.47
C LEU A 53 -5.76 -6.90 -9.34
N ASN A 54 -6.58 -6.19 -8.57
CA ASN A 54 -7.98 -6.52 -8.39
C ASN A 54 -8.74 -6.53 -9.71
N LYS A 55 -8.44 -5.59 -10.61
CA LYS A 55 -9.02 -5.56 -11.97
C LYS A 55 -8.60 -6.78 -12.80
N ALA A 56 -7.35 -7.21 -12.73
CA ALA A 56 -6.87 -8.39 -13.44
C ALA A 56 -7.49 -9.70 -12.94
N TYR A 57 -7.92 -9.73 -11.66
CA TYR A 57 -8.60 -10.86 -11.03
C TYR A 57 -10.11 -10.62 -10.84
N GLU A 58 -10.69 -9.61 -11.50
CA GLU A 58 -12.11 -9.29 -11.41
C GLU A 58 -12.96 -10.33 -12.17
N ASP A 59 -12.34 -11.11 -13.04
CA ASP A 59 -12.98 -12.23 -13.72
C ASP A 59 -13.56 -13.21 -12.70
N PHE A 60 -14.89 -13.23 -12.62
CA PHE A 60 -15.59 -14.17 -11.77
C PHE A 60 -15.40 -15.57 -12.32
N PRO A 61 -15.07 -16.56 -11.47
CA PRO A 61 -14.87 -17.90 -11.96
C PRO A 61 -16.14 -18.40 -12.62
N ASP A 62 -15.97 -18.97 -13.80
CA ASP A 62 -17.07 -19.49 -14.59
C ASP A 62 -17.69 -20.73 -13.89
N LYS A 63 -18.75 -21.29 -14.49
CA LYS A 63 -19.44 -22.43 -13.86
C LYS A 63 -18.55 -23.67 -13.76
N ASP A 64 -17.64 -23.86 -14.70
CA ASP A 64 -16.75 -25.01 -14.77
C ASP A 64 -15.58 -24.84 -13.79
N GLU A 65 -15.00 -23.65 -13.70
CA GLU A 65 -13.99 -23.27 -12.71
C GLU A 65 -14.53 -23.39 -11.28
N LYS A 66 -15.79 -22.99 -11.04
CA LYS A 66 -16.47 -23.20 -9.75
C LYS A 66 -16.66 -24.68 -9.43
N ALA A 67 -17.00 -25.50 -10.42
CA ALA A 67 -17.15 -26.94 -10.25
C ALA A 67 -15.81 -27.63 -9.93
N ILE A 68 -14.74 -27.22 -10.62
CA ILE A 68 -13.38 -27.70 -10.38
C ILE A 68 -12.91 -27.30 -8.97
N SER A 69 -13.06 -26.02 -8.60
CA SER A 69 -12.69 -25.51 -7.27
C SER A 69 -13.43 -26.24 -6.13
N LYS A 70 -14.74 -26.48 -6.29
CA LYS A 70 -15.53 -27.27 -5.33
C LYS A 70 -14.99 -28.69 -5.16
N THR A 71 -14.61 -29.33 -6.27
CA THR A 71 -14.06 -30.69 -6.26
C THR A 71 -12.67 -30.74 -5.62
N MET A 72 -11.81 -29.76 -5.92
CA MET A 72 -10.49 -29.61 -5.31
C MET A 72 -10.61 -29.39 -3.79
N ARG A 73 -11.53 -28.54 -3.32
CA ARG A 73 -11.75 -28.28 -1.90
C ARG A 73 -12.18 -29.54 -1.14
N ILE A 74 -13.06 -30.35 -1.70
CA ILE A 74 -13.50 -31.62 -1.10
C ILE A 74 -12.33 -32.61 -1.00
N LYS A 75 -11.50 -32.71 -2.06
CA LYS A 75 -10.33 -33.58 -2.05
C LYS A 75 -9.30 -33.13 -1.02
N HIS A 76 -9.03 -31.83 -0.94
CA HIS A 76 -8.10 -31.27 0.02
C HIS A 76 -8.55 -31.50 1.47
N GLY A 77 -9.82 -31.28 1.80
CA GLY A 77 -10.36 -31.57 3.14
C GLY A 77 -10.17 -33.03 3.55
N LYS A 78 -10.40 -33.98 2.63
CA LYS A 78 -10.16 -35.41 2.88
C LYS A 78 -8.69 -35.77 3.07
N ILE A 79 -7.76 -35.01 2.51
CA ILE A 79 -6.32 -35.21 2.70
C ILE A 79 -5.93 -34.67 4.08
N VAL A 80 -6.38 -33.47 4.44
CA VAL A 80 -6.12 -32.85 5.74
C VAL A 80 -6.73 -33.66 6.91
N GLU A 81 -7.92 -34.23 6.73
CA GLU A 81 -8.50 -35.18 7.72
C GLU A 81 -7.69 -36.47 7.84
N ARG A 82 -7.03 -36.94 6.77
CA ARG A 82 -6.17 -38.13 6.79
C ARG A 82 -4.77 -37.86 7.35
N GLU A 83 -4.33 -36.61 7.31
CA GLU A 83 -3.04 -36.15 7.85
C GLU A 83 -3.16 -35.55 9.27
N SER A 84 -4.35 -35.60 9.90
CA SER A 84 -4.45 -35.34 11.34
C SER A 84 -3.66 -36.40 12.10
N TRP A 85 -2.55 -35.96 12.69
CA TRP A 85 -1.69 -36.73 13.58
C TRP A 85 -2.39 -37.13 14.89
#